data_AF-A0A4P2PYZ6-F1
#
_entry.id   AF-A0A4P2PYZ6-F1
#
_cell.length_a   1.000
_cell.length_b   1.000
_cell.length_c   1.000
_cell.angle_alpha   90.00
_cell.angle_beta   90.00
_cell.angle_gamma   90.00
#
_symmetry.space_group_name_H-M   'P 1'
#
loop_
_entity.id
_entity.type
_entity.pdbx_description
1 polymer ?
#
loop_
_entity_poly.entity_id
_entity_poly.type
_entity_poly.pdbx_seq_one_letter_code
_entity_poly.pdbx_strand_id
1 'polypeptide(L)'
;MTRTGRRKPKPTPRQGAPELTPKTVARMDVDTAVYRLVKLLSRHPDERLDAKARAALEKALPALDALRASHPDHPRVAWVAGMLLRKLGQLDEAERLARRAFELEPTFATAVSLAYALRERGEIDAARDAFEAAARLDPEDVSARCDLGAMLCEAGRVDEGLRHLEAVLAEQPEHPTAFPTYVYHRAARDGDRSLHDELAAFAEAHPESACAARSLARLRAEGLHHPAPVAVVEGFISGAAEAVSHLHRDHDPWLNRFGAREHQYRLLPPLAPRELERIEASCGARIPADYAAFLTRVGSAGAGPYFGLLPLDGPGQLESLTGDFPHERAYRPDVRAMSARERVALHADDAVRGTIALAHMGCGYFAVLVVRGPRAGSVWADLRAADLGIVPTHDSFTAWYRGWIEALSQGEPAPIPVDPQRCSAPAALSGYLTSWERARGLSPGTADEARVRRALSEIPEGGIAIQAEASRYFDAGDPVSPCPGCQHMFEHFFHKAMLRPAQIRPGVPPRAARRSRPEA
;
A
#
# COMPACT_ATOMS: atom_id res chain seq x y z
N MET A 1 45.71 28.18 42.52
CA MET A 1 46.25 28.64 41.21
C MET A 1 45.96 27.58 40.16
N THR A 2 45.01 27.90 39.28
CA THR A 2 44.87 27.52 37.86
C THR A 2 45.44 26.18 37.34
N ARG A 3 44.55 25.21 37.06
CA ARG A 3 44.74 24.26 35.94
C ARG A 3 43.88 24.72 34.77
N THR A 4 44.54 25.16 33.72
CA THR A 4 43.98 25.69 32.48
C THR A 4 43.38 24.56 31.63
N GLY A 5 42.06 24.54 31.49
CA GLY A 5 41.36 23.67 30.55
C GLY A 5 41.46 24.21 29.12
N ARG A 6 42.26 23.56 28.26
CA ARG A 6 42.23 23.79 26.80
C ARG A 6 40.85 23.38 26.26
N ARG A 7 40.02 24.35 25.88
CA ARG A 7 38.82 24.12 25.06
C ARG A 7 39.26 23.58 23.69
N LYS A 8 38.76 22.39 23.31
CA LYS A 8 38.87 21.89 21.93
C LYS A 8 38.16 22.87 20.98
N PRO A 9 38.72 23.16 19.79
CA PRO A 9 38.06 24.02 18.82
C PRO A 9 36.77 23.36 18.32
N LYS A 10 35.70 24.14 18.20
CA LYS A 10 34.46 23.71 17.55
C LYS A 10 34.76 23.33 16.09
N PRO A 11 34.15 22.26 15.56
CA PRO A 11 34.30 21.92 14.15
C PRO A 11 33.73 23.06 13.30
N THR A 12 34.51 23.53 12.34
CA THR A 12 34.05 24.48 11.32
C THR A 12 32.95 23.83 10.46
N PRO A 13 31.92 24.59 10.04
CA PRO A 13 30.94 24.07 9.10
C PRO A 13 31.64 23.68 7.80
N ARG A 14 31.40 22.47 7.28
CA ARG A 14 31.85 22.06 5.94
C ARG A 14 31.36 23.11 4.94
N GLN A 15 32.26 23.90 4.36
CA GLN A 15 31.93 24.80 3.26
C GLN A 15 31.37 23.94 2.11
N GLY A 16 30.07 24.08 1.83
CA GLY A 16 29.46 23.45 0.68
C GLY A 16 30.17 23.91 -0.60
N ALA A 17 30.43 22.99 -1.52
CA ALA A 17 31.07 23.32 -2.78
C ALA A 17 30.28 24.44 -3.50
N PRO A 18 30.96 25.44 -4.10
CA PRO A 18 30.30 26.64 -4.64
C PRO A 18 29.25 26.29 -5.69
N GLU A 19 28.11 26.98 -5.69
CA GLU A 19 26.99 26.73 -6.60
C GLU A 19 27.42 26.70 -8.09
N LEU A 20 26.83 25.80 -8.87
CA LEU A 20 27.08 25.72 -10.32
C LEU A 20 26.38 26.88 -11.03
N THR A 21 27.17 27.87 -11.44
CA THR A 21 26.74 29.06 -12.19
C THR A 21 27.62 29.24 -13.43
N PRO A 22 27.21 30.05 -14.43
CA PRO A 22 28.04 30.37 -15.58
C PRO A 22 29.44 30.88 -15.19
N LYS A 23 29.51 31.75 -14.17
CA LYS A 23 30.78 32.32 -13.69
C LYS A 23 31.70 31.30 -13.04
N THR A 24 31.14 30.32 -12.33
CA THR A 24 31.94 29.27 -11.69
C THR A 24 32.43 28.27 -12.71
N VAL A 25 31.59 27.91 -13.70
CA VAL A 25 31.97 26.98 -14.77
C VAL A 25 33.06 27.58 -15.67
N ALA A 26 32.98 28.87 -16.00
CA ALA A 26 34.01 29.56 -16.79
C ALA A 26 35.41 29.59 -16.13
N ARG A 27 35.50 29.26 -14.84
CA ARG A 27 36.75 29.19 -14.07
C ARG A 27 37.20 27.76 -13.76
N MET A 28 36.42 26.76 -14.17
CA MET A 28 36.70 25.34 -13.97
C MET A 28 37.22 24.73 -15.26
N ASP A 29 38.02 23.68 -15.16
CA ASP A 29 38.25 22.79 -16.29
C ASP A 29 36.95 22.03 -16.64
N VAL A 30 36.85 21.62 -17.91
CA VAL A 30 35.66 20.97 -18.47
C VAL A 30 35.31 19.69 -17.72
N ASP A 31 36.31 18.90 -17.32
CA ASP A 31 36.09 17.62 -16.65
C ASP A 31 35.54 17.80 -15.24
N THR A 32 36.02 18.81 -14.50
CA THR A 32 35.47 19.21 -13.21
C THR A 32 34.03 19.70 -13.37
N ALA A 33 33.75 20.54 -14.37
CA ALA A 33 32.38 21.02 -14.61
C ALA A 33 31.41 19.87 -14.92
N VAL A 34 31.80 18.97 -15.82
CA VAL A 34 31.05 17.75 -16.16
C VAL A 34 30.86 16.87 -14.92
N TYR A 35 31.92 16.59 -14.16
CA TYR A 35 31.84 15.77 -12.95
C TYR A 35 30.82 16.34 -11.95
N ARG A 36 30.80 17.66 -11.76
CA ARG A 36 29.87 18.31 -10.83
C ARG A 36 28.42 18.23 -11.31
N LEU A 37 28.19 18.33 -12.62
CA LEU A 37 26.86 18.11 -13.22
C LEU A 37 26.42 16.65 -13.10
N VAL A 38 27.28 15.69 -13.39
CA VAL A 38 27.01 14.25 -13.18
C VAL A 38 26.66 13.99 -11.71
N LYS A 39 27.44 14.54 -10.77
CA LYS A 39 27.18 14.40 -9.33
C LYS A 39 25.86 15.03 -8.90
N LEU A 40 25.41 16.10 -9.55
CA LEU A 40 24.08 16.66 -9.34
C LEU A 40 23.02 15.68 -9.83
N LEU A 41 23.18 15.13 -11.03
CA LEU A 41 22.25 14.14 -11.61
C LEU A 41 22.17 12.86 -10.76
N SER A 42 23.29 12.35 -10.23
CA SER A 42 23.31 11.14 -9.38
C SER A 42 22.57 11.29 -8.05
N ARG A 43 22.30 12.52 -7.58
CA ARG A 43 21.45 12.75 -6.39
C ARG A 43 19.96 12.63 -6.69
N HIS A 44 19.62 12.54 -7.96
CA HIS A 44 18.27 12.50 -8.49
C HIS A 44 18.17 11.33 -9.49
N PRO A 45 18.11 10.08 -9.00
CA PRO A 45 17.99 8.90 -9.87
C PRO A 45 16.77 8.99 -10.80
N ASP A 46 16.70 8.16 -11.83
CA ASP A 46 15.67 8.19 -12.91
C ASP A 46 14.22 7.90 -12.46
N GLU A 47 13.94 8.01 -11.16
CA GLU A 47 12.60 8.05 -10.61
C GLU A 47 11.92 9.39 -10.91
N ARG A 48 10.59 9.44 -10.77
CA ARG A 48 9.77 10.63 -11.00
C ARG A 48 10.35 11.82 -10.22
N LEU A 49 10.94 12.77 -10.93
CA LEU A 49 11.53 13.97 -10.33
C LEU A 49 10.48 14.71 -9.51
N ASP A 50 10.73 14.85 -8.21
CA ASP A 50 9.93 15.73 -7.37
C ASP A 50 10.17 17.21 -7.75
N ALA A 51 9.29 18.09 -7.29
CA ALA A 51 9.36 19.51 -7.62
C ALA A 51 10.69 20.16 -7.19
N LYS A 52 11.30 19.66 -6.11
CA LYS A 52 12.56 20.18 -5.57
C LYS A 52 13.76 19.75 -6.40
N ALA A 53 13.80 18.48 -6.81
CA ALA A 53 14.80 17.92 -7.70
C ALA A 53 14.75 18.60 -9.07
N ARG A 54 13.55 18.78 -9.61
CA ARG A 54 13.35 19.53 -10.86
C ARG A 54 13.89 20.96 -10.76
N ALA A 55 13.52 21.70 -9.73
CA ALA A 55 14.02 23.07 -9.52
C ALA A 55 15.55 23.11 -9.37
N ALA A 56 16.16 22.10 -8.73
CA ALA A 56 17.62 22.01 -8.60
C ALA A 56 18.33 21.78 -9.94
N LEU A 57 17.77 20.94 -10.82
CA LEU A 57 18.29 20.71 -12.17
C LEU A 57 18.10 21.92 -13.08
N GLU A 58 16.93 22.57 -13.03
CA GLU A 58 16.64 23.80 -13.78
C GLU A 58 17.62 24.93 -13.42
N LYS A 59 18.03 25.01 -12.15
CA LYS A 59 19.04 26.00 -11.70
C LYS A 59 20.42 25.79 -12.33
N ALA A 60 20.74 24.57 -12.78
CA ALA A 60 22.00 24.26 -13.43
C ALA A 60 22.01 24.55 -14.94
N LEU A 61 20.86 24.82 -15.57
CA LEU A 61 20.75 25.09 -17.01
C LEU A 61 21.65 26.23 -17.49
N PRO A 62 21.71 27.42 -16.83
CA PRO A 62 22.59 28.49 -17.30
C PRO A 62 24.07 28.09 -17.29
N ALA A 63 24.47 27.28 -16.31
CA ALA A 63 25.84 26.77 -16.21
C ALA A 63 26.13 25.74 -17.31
N LEU A 64 25.16 24.89 -17.64
CA LEU A 64 25.23 23.96 -18.76
C LEU A 64 25.32 24.69 -20.10
N ASP A 65 24.50 25.71 -20.32
CA ASP A 65 24.50 26.50 -21.56
C ASP A 65 25.84 27.22 -21.78
N ALA A 66 26.40 27.79 -20.71
CA ALA A 66 27.75 28.37 -20.76
C ALA A 66 28.82 27.32 -21.11
N LEU A 67 28.73 26.11 -20.54
CA LEU A 67 29.66 25.02 -20.83
C LEU A 67 29.55 24.54 -22.28
N ARG A 68 28.33 24.44 -22.81
CA ARG A 68 28.06 24.07 -24.21
C ARG A 68 28.57 25.14 -25.18
N ALA A 69 28.43 26.41 -24.83
CA ALA A 69 28.92 27.52 -25.66
C ALA A 69 30.46 27.55 -25.73
N SER A 70 31.15 27.24 -24.63
CA SER A 70 32.61 27.20 -24.61
C SER A 70 33.21 25.90 -25.18
N HIS A 71 32.43 24.81 -25.21
CA HIS A 71 32.86 23.49 -25.68
C HIS A 71 31.80 22.79 -26.56
N PRO A 72 31.45 23.36 -27.73
CA PRO A 72 30.32 22.89 -28.55
C PRO A 72 30.46 21.46 -29.09
N ASP A 73 31.70 20.99 -29.31
CA ASP A 73 32.00 19.66 -29.85
C ASP A 73 32.67 18.72 -28.83
N HIS A 74 32.52 18.98 -27.53
CA HIS A 74 33.11 18.13 -26.51
C HIS A 74 32.15 16.96 -26.15
N PRO A 75 32.55 15.69 -26.34
CA PRO A 75 31.65 14.53 -26.19
C PRO A 75 31.02 14.44 -24.79
N ARG A 76 31.82 14.60 -23.73
CA ARG A 76 31.33 14.58 -22.34
C ARG A 76 30.37 15.74 -22.01
N VAL A 77 30.49 16.89 -22.68
CA VAL A 77 29.60 18.04 -22.50
C VAL A 77 28.27 17.77 -23.18
N ALA A 78 28.28 17.26 -24.42
CA ALA A 78 27.08 16.81 -25.11
C ALA A 78 26.36 15.69 -24.33
N TRP A 79 27.13 14.73 -23.79
CA TRP A 79 26.61 13.63 -22.99
C TRP A 79 25.89 14.10 -21.72
N VAL A 80 26.56 14.90 -20.87
CA VAL A 80 25.95 15.39 -19.62
C VAL A 80 24.78 16.35 -19.89
N ALA A 81 24.84 17.11 -20.98
CA ALA A 81 23.73 17.93 -21.44
C ALA A 81 22.52 17.08 -21.82
N GLY A 82 22.73 16.04 -22.65
CA GLY A 82 21.68 15.09 -23.03
C GLY A 82 21.01 14.45 -21.81
N MET A 83 21.79 13.98 -20.83
CA MET A 83 21.26 13.41 -19.59
C MET A 83 20.42 14.40 -18.77
N LEU A 84 20.90 15.65 -18.63
CA LEU A 84 20.19 16.68 -17.86
C LEU A 84 18.86 17.06 -18.53
N LEU A 85 18.87 17.27 -19.85
CA LEU A 85 17.67 17.64 -20.59
C LEU A 85 16.67 16.49 -20.69
N ARG A 86 17.14 15.23 -20.79
CA ARG A 86 16.30 14.03 -20.69
C ARG A 86 15.53 14.05 -19.37
N LYS A 87 16.22 14.21 -18.25
CA LYS A 87 15.61 14.32 -16.91
C LYS A 87 14.57 15.44 -16.83
N LEU A 88 14.81 16.58 -17.47
CA LEU A 88 13.86 17.69 -17.50
C LEU A 88 12.68 17.49 -18.47
N GLY A 89 12.64 16.38 -19.21
CA GLY A 89 11.61 16.07 -20.21
C GLY A 89 11.76 16.83 -21.52
N GLN A 90 12.92 17.43 -21.78
CA GLN A 90 13.23 18.11 -23.04
C GLN A 90 13.81 17.10 -24.05
N LEU A 91 12.95 16.16 -24.45
CA LEU A 91 13.35 14.91 -25.10
C LEU A 91 13.99 15.09 -26.49
N ASP A 92 13.48 16.01 -27.31
CA ASP A 92 14.01 16.24 -28.66
C ASP A 92 15.47 16.70 -28.64
N GLU A 93 15.77 17.67 -27.77
CA GLU A 93 17.12 18.19 -27.61
C GLU A 93 18.02 17.19 -26.87
N ALA A 94 17.48 16.44 -25.92
CA ALA A 94 18.20 15.37 -25.23
C ALA A 94 18.66 14.27 -26.19
N GLU A 95 17.79 13.80 -27.08
CA GLU A 95 18.13 12.82 -28.11
C GLU A 95 19.22 13.36 -29.04
N ARG A 96 19.05 14.58 -29.55
CA ARG A 96 20.02 15.22 -30.45
C ARG A 96 21.41 15.29 -29.82
N LEU A 97 21.48 15.68 -28.55
CA LEU A 97 22.75 15.79 -27.82
C LEU A 97 23.34 14.44 -27.44
N ALA A 98 22.51 13.47 -27.05
CA ALA A 98 22.96 12.11 -26.77
C ALA A 98 23.52 11.44 -28.04
N ARG A 99 22.84 11.63 -29.18
CA ARG A 99 23.30 11.15 -30.50
C ARG A 99 24.62 11.80 -30.89
N ARG A 100 24.72 13.13 -30.75
CA ARG A 100 25.97 13.85 -31.00
C ARG A 100 27.11 13.37 -30.09
N ALA A 101 26.83 13.12 -28.81
CA ALA A 101 27.82 12.59 -27.88
C ALA A 101 28.32 11.20 -28.30
N PHE A 102 27.41 10.32 -28.74
CA PHE A 102 27.76 8.99 -29.25
C PHE A 102 28.55 9.05 -30.56
N GLU A 103 28.20 9.96 -31.48
CA GLU A 103 28.95 10.17 -32.74
C GLU A 103 30.36 10.72 -32.51
N LEU A 104 30.52 11.62 -31.53
CA LEU A 104 31.82 12.19 -31.16
C LEU A 104 32.71 11.16 -30.47
N GLU A 105 32.14 10.38 -29.55
CA GLU A 105 32.86 9.37 -28.78
C GLU A 105 31.95 8.18 -28.45
N PRO A 106 31.99 7.10 -29.26
CA PRO A 106 31.25 5.89 -28.98
C PRO A 106 31.81 5.18 -27.74
N THR A 107 31.08 5.27 -26.63
CA THR A 107 31.38 4.58 -25.38
C THR A 107 30.11 3.94 -24.83
N PHE A 108 30.26 3.00 -23.88
CA PHE A 108 29.13 2.43 -23.17
C PHE A 108 28.18 3.52 -22.63
N ALA A 109 28.72 4.54 -21.96
CA ALA A 109 27.93 5.61 -21.34
C ALA A 109 27.16 6.48 -22.36
N THR A 110 27.77 6.81 -23.51
CA THR A 110 27.12 7.59 -24.56
C THR A 110 26.06 6.78 -25.31
N ALA A 111 26.31 5.48 -25.53
CA ALA A 111 25.33 4.55 -26.11
C ALA A 111 24.10 4.37 -25.20
N VAL A 112 24.31 4.10 -23.90
CA VAL A 112 23.24 3.97 -22.90
C VAL A 112 22.42 5.27 -22.80
N SER A 113 23.09 6.43 -22.83
CA SER A 113 22.37 7.72 -22.76
C SER A 113 21.52 8.00 -23.98
N LEU A 114 22.01 7.62 -25.18
CA LEU A 114 21.22 7.67 -26.41
C LEU A 114 20.02 6.72 -26.34
N ALA A 115 20.23 5.50 -25.86
CA ALA A 115 19.17 4.50 -25.71
C ALA A 115 18.04 4.98 -24.79
N TYR A 116 18.38 5.57 -23.63
CA TYR A 116 17.38 6.14 -22.72
C TYR A 116 16.62 7.32 -23.33
N ALA A 117 17.30 8.23 -24.04
CA ALA A 117 16.63 9.35 -24.69
C ALA A 117 15.63 8.86 -25.77
N LEU A 118 16.01 7.86 -26.56
CA LEU A 118 15.15 7.24 -27.57
C LEU A 118 13.97 6.46 -26.95
N ARG A 119 14.21 5.76 -25.84
CA ARG A 119 13.16 5.07 -25.07
C ARG A 119 12.08 6.04 -24.60
N GLU A 120 12.47 7.16 -24.00
CA GLU A 120 11.51 8.16 -23.48
C GLU A 120 10.76 8.89 -24.60
N ARG A 121 11.38 9.01 -25.77
CA ARG A 121 10.76 9.47 -27.03
C ARG A 121 9.74 8.47 -27.60
N GLY A 122 9.74 7.22 -27.15
CA GLY A 122 8.92 6.13 -27.70
C GLY A 122 9.49 5.48 -28.96
N GLU A 123 10.73 5.80 -29.34
CA GLU A 123 11.41 5.27 -30.52
C GLU A 123 12.06 3.90 -30.17
N ILE A 124 11.23 2.89 -29.90
CA ILE A 124 11.64 1.62 -29.29
C ILE A 124 12.70 0.86 -30.10
N ASP A 125 12.57 0.79 -31.43
CA ASP A 125 13.55 0.09 -32.27
C ASP A 125 14.91 0.82 -32.31
N ALA A 126 14.91 2.15 -32.37
CA ALA A 126 16.14 2.92 -32.32
C ALA A 126 16.81 2.82 -30.93
N ALA A 127 16.02 2.79 -29.86
CA ALA A 127 16.50 2.57 -28.50
C ALA A 127 17.12 1.17 -28.34
N ARG A 128 16.52 0.14 -28.94
CA ARG A 128 17.10 -1.22 -29.01
C ARG A 128 18.48 -1.17 -29.64
N ASP A 129 18.60 -0.59 -30.84
CA ASP A 129 19.86 -0.57 -31.58
C ASP A 129 20.97 0.14 -30.77
N ALA A 130 20.62 1.18 -30.01
CA ALA A 130 21.54 1.88 -29.11
C ALA A 130 21.92 1.05 -27.86
N PHE A 131 20.98 0.33 -27.24
CA PHE A 131 21.30 -0.60 -26.14
C PHE A 131 22.17 -1.77 -26.60
N GLU A 132 21.91 -2.32 -27.79
CA GLU A 132 22.76 -3.35 -28.38
C GLU A 132 24.17 -2.82 -28.69
N ALA A 133 24.28 -1.55 -29.12
CA ALA A 133 25.58 -0.91 -29.28
C ALA A 133 26.31 -0.78 -27.93
N ALA A 134 25.61 -0.41 -26.86
CA ALA A 134 26.19 -0.38 -25.51
C ALA A 134 26.70 -1.77 -25.09
N ALA A 135 25.89 -2.82 -25.26
CA ALA A 135 26.27 -4.20 -24.94
C ALA A 135 27.46 -4.72 -25.78
N ARG A 136 27.67 -4.20 -27.00
CA ARG A 136 28.88 -4.51 -27.79
C ARG A 136 30.12 -3.75 -27.30
N LEU A 137 29.94 -2.53 -26.78
CA LEU A 137 31.03 -1.68 -26.29
C LEU A 137 31.54 -2.15 -24.93
N ASP A 138 30.66 -2.70 -24.10
CA ASP A 138 31.03 -3.38 -22.85
C ASP A 138 30.23 -4.70 -22.70
N PRO A 139 30.78 -5.82 -23.19
CA PRO A 139 30.10 -7.12 -23.09
C PRO A 139 30.01 -7.70 -21.67
N GLU A 140 30.89 -7.26 -20.76
CA GLU A 140 30.93 -7.73 -19.37
C GLU A 140 29.87 -7.04 -18.51
N ASP A 141 29.50 -5.81 -18.87
CA ASP A 141 28.40 -5.09 -18.22
C ASP A 141 27.02 -5.58 -18.72
N VAL A 142 26.31 -6.29 -17.84
CA VAL A 142 24.96 -6.81 -18.11
C VAL A 142 23.86 -5.74 -18.06
N SER A 143 24.13 -4.53 -17.56
CA SER A 143 23.11 -3.52 -17.30
C SER A 143 22.39 -3.07 -18.57
N ALA A 144 23.12 -2.86 -19.68
CA ALA A 144 22.51 -2.51 -20.97
C ALA A 144 21.61 -3.64 -21.51
N ARG A 145 21.99 -4.92 -21.31
CA ARG A 145 21.17 -6.07 -21.69
C ARG A 145 19.91 -6.20 -20.81
N CYS A 146 20.05 -5.91 -19.52
CA CYS A 146 18.94 -5.88 -18.57
C CYS A 146 17.93 -4.77 -18.92
N ASP A 147 18.42 -3.55 -19.17
CA ASP A 147 17.59 -2.39 -19.53
C ASP A 147 16.89 -2.59 -20.87
N LEU A 148 17.58 -3.19 -21.84
CA LEU A 148 16.98 -3.60 -23.12
C LEU A 148 15.83 -4.58 -22.90
N GLY A 149 16.05 -5.63 -22.11
CA GLY A 149 15.01 -6.61 -21.79
C GLY A 149 13.79 -5.98 -21.13
N ALA A 150 14.01 -5.14 -20.12
CA ALA A 150 12.95 -4.41 -19.43
C ALA A 150 12.16 -3.48 -20.38
N MET A 151 12.87 -2.69 -21.19
CA MET A 151 12.24 -1.79 -22.17
C MET A 151 11.36 -2.55 -23.17
N LEU A 152 11.85 -3.66 -23.72
CA LEU A 152 11.09 -4.47 -24.68
C LEU A 152 9.83 -5.06 -24.06
N CYS A 153 9.92 -5.54 -22.82
CA CYS A 153 8.76 -6.02 -22.06
C CYS A 153 7.72 -4.90 -21.83
N GLU A 154 8.16 -3.69 -21.46
CA GLU A 154 7.29 -2.52 -21.29
C GLU A 154 6.63 -2.07 -22.60
N ALA A 155 7.33 -2.22 -23.73
CA ALA A 155 6.82 -1.93 -25.07
C ALA A 155 5.87 -3.02 -25.62
N GLY A 156 5.58 -4.07 -24.83
CA GLY A 156 4.70 -5.18 -25.24
C GLY A 156 5.39 -6.27 -26.06
N ARG A 157 6.70 -6.16 -26.33
CA ARG A 157 7.53 -7.18 -27.01
C ARG A 157 8.05 -8.19 -25.99
N VAL A 158 7.13 -8.79 -25.23
CA VAL A 158 7.42 -9.55 -24.01
C VAL A 158 8.36 -10.72 -24.27
N ASP A 159 8.14 -11.53 -25.31
CA ASP A 159 9.00 -12.68 -25.59
C ASP A 159 10.43 -12.29 -25.96
N GLU A 160 10.63 -11.14 -26.61
CA GLU A 160 11.97 -10.63 -26.91
C GLU A 160 12.67 -10.13 -25.66
N GLY A 161 11.95 -9.35 -24.84
CA GLY A 161 12.47 -8.83 -23.58
C GLY A 161 12.85 -9.94 -22.60
N LEU A 162 12.01 -10.97 -22.47
CA LEU A 162 12.30 -12.13 -21.63
C LEU A 162 13.57 -12.87 -22.06
N ARG A 163 13.86 -13.03 -23.37
CA ARG A 163 15.11 -13.66 -23.83
C ARG A 163 16.35 -12.88 -23.40
N HIS A 164 16.31 -11.54 -23.44
CA HIS A 164 17.42 -10.73 -22.96
C HIS A 164 17.60 -10.86 -21.44
N LEU A 165 16.50 -10.87 -20.69
CA LEU A 165 16.54 -11.05 -19.23
C LEU A 165 17.02 -12.45 -18.85
N GLU A 166 16.62 -13.49 -19.57
CA GLU A 166 17.12 -14.86 -19.39
C GLU A 166 18.62 -14.97 -19.59
N ALA A 167 19.17 -14.28 -20.62
CA ALA A 167 20.61 -14.23 -20.82
C ALA A 167 21.35 -13.56 -19.65
N VAL A 168 20.79 -12.47 -19.10
CA VAL A 168 21.35 -11.83 -17.89
C VAL A 168 21.28 -12.76 -16.68
N LEU A 169 20.16 -13.47 -16.49
CA LEU A 169 19.97 -14.39 -15.36
C LEU A 169 20.79 -15.68 -15.47
N ALA A 170 21.16 -16.11 -16.68
CA ALA A 170 22.09 -17.21 -16.87
C ALA A 170 23.51 -16.88 -16.35
N GLU A 171 23.90 -15.61 -16.40
CA GLU A 171 25.18 -15.12 -15.87
C GLU A 171 25.07 -14.69 -14.40
N GLN A 172 23.96 -14.05 -14.03
CA GLN A 172 23.71 -13.49 -12.70
C GLN A 172 22.29 -13.86 -12.22
N PRO A 173 22.09 -15.06 -11.65
CA PRO A 173 20.77 -15.59 -11.30
C PRO A 173 19.95 -14.71 -10.34
N GLU A 174 20.62 -13.96 -9.47
CA GLU A 174 20.00 -13.08 -8.47
C GLU A 174 20.14 -11.59 -8.84
N HIS A 175 20.29 -11.26 -10.13
CA HIS A 175 20.46 -9.86 -10.54
C HIS A 175 19.27 -8.99 -10.08
N PRO A 176 19.50 -7.91 -9.31
CA PRO A 176 18.47 -7.22 -8.51
C PRO A 176 17.35 -6.56 -9.32
N THR A 177 17.58 -6.32 -10.62
CA THR A 177 16.59 -5.76 -11.54
C THR A 177 16.12 -6.78 -12.57
N ALA A 178 16.98 -7.70 -13.01
CA ALA A 178 16.59 -8.64 -14.07
C ALA A 178 15.65 -9.71 -13.51
N PHE A 179 15.93 -10.25 -12.31
CA PHE A 179 15.11 -11.32 -11.74
C PHE A 179 13.67 -10.85 -11.49
N PRO A 180 13.42 -9.73 -10.78
CA PRO A 180 12.05 -9.25 -10.61
C PRO A 180 11.32 -8.93 -11.91
N THR A 181 12.02 -8.30 -12.87
CA THR A 181 11.43 -7.93 -14.16
C THR A 181 11.06 -9.16 -14.96
N TYR A 182 11.94 -10.16 -15.00
CA TYR A 182 11.70 -11.44 -15.66
C TYR A 182 10.50 -12.15 -15.06
N VAL A 183 10.49 -12.34 -13.73
CA VAL A 183 9.45 -13.08 -13.03
C VAL A 183 8.09 -12.40 -13.22
N TYR A 184 8.01 -11.07 -13.10
CA TYR A 184 6.78 -10.34 -13.34
C TYR A 184 6.25 -10.53 -14.77
N HIS A 185 7.07 -10.28 -15.78
CA HIS A 185 6.62 -10.33 -17.17
C HIS A 185 6.32 -11.77 -17.63
N ARG A 186 7.04 -12.77 -17.12
CA ARG A 186 6.75 -14.18 -17.38
C ARG A 186 5.43 -14.61 -16.72
N ALA A 187 5.21 -14.26 -15.45
CA ALA A 187 3.96 -14.54 -14.76
C ALA A 187 2.76 -13.88 -15.46
N ALA A 188 2.92 -12.63 -15.92
CA ALA A 188 1.90 -11.92 -16.68
C ALA A 188 1.61 -12.55 -18.04
N ARG A 189 2.64 -12.99 -18.77
CA ARG A 189 2.49 -13.67 -20.06
C ARG A 189 1.84 -15.04 -19.93
N ASP A 190 2.29 -15.84 -18.97
CA ASP A 190 1.92 -17.24 -18.84
C ASP A 190 0.66 -17.44 -17.96
N GLY A 191 0.24 -16.40 -17.23
CA GLY A 191 -0.77 -16.51 -16.18
C GLY A 191 -0.32 -17.36 -14.98
N ASP A 192 1.00 -17.56 -14.84
CA ASP A 192 1.59 -18.44 -13.84
C ASP A 192 1.69 -17.74 -12.48
N ARG A 193 0.77 -18.09 -11.58
CA ARG A 193 0.71 -17.54 -10.23
C ARG A 193 1.81 -18.07 -9.32
N SER A 194 2.44 -19.21 -9.65
CA SER A 194 3.47 -19.82 -8.80
C SER A 194 4.74 -18.97 -8.72
N LEU A 195 5.02 -18.22 -9.79
CA LEU A 195 6.10 -17.25 -9.89
C LEU A 195 6.00 -16.09 -8.88
N HIS A 196 4.82 -15.82 -8.33
CA HIS A 196 4.66 -14.86 -7.25
C HIS A 196 5.49 -15.26 -6.01
N ASP A 197 5.54 -16.54 -5.68
CA ASP A 197 6.23 -17.02 -4.48
C ASP A 197 7.75 -16.95 -4.64
N GLU A 198 8.26 -17.24 -5.85
CA GLU A 198 9.67 -17.04 -6.20
C GLU A 198 10.07 -15.57 -6.03
N LEU A 199 9.24 -14.65 -6.54
CA LEU A 199 9.49 -13.22 -6.39
C LEU A 199 9.37 -12.75 -4.94
N ALA A 200 8.45 -13.33 -4.17
CA ALA A 200 8.27 -13.01 -2.76
C ALA A 200 9.49 -13.43 -1.93
N ALA A 201 10.00 -14.65 -2.15
CA ALA A 201 11.22 -15.12 -1.52
C ALA A 201 12.43 -14.25 -1.88
N PHE A 202 12.54 -13.87 -3.16
CA PHE A 202 13.60 -12.96 -3.60
C PHE A 202 13.51 -11.59 -2.90
N ALA A 203 12.32 -11.00 -2.79
CA ALA A 203 12.13 -9.72 -2.13
C ALA A 203 12.40 -9.76 -0.62
N GLU A 204 12.13 -10.90 0.03
CA GLU A 204 12.48 -11.12 1.44
C GLU A 204 13.99 -11.19 1.64
N ALA A 205 14.70 -11.86 0.73
CA ALA A 205 16.17 -11.92 0.74
C ALA A 205 16.85 -10.59 0.38
N HIS A 206 16.17 -9.74 -0.41
CA HIS A 206 16.69 -8.47 -0.95
C HIS A 206 15.76 -7.29 -0.65
N PRO A 207 15.59 -6.91 0.63
CA PRO A 207 14.65 -5.87 1.05
C PRO A 207 14.97 -4.48 0.46
N GLU A 208 16.21 -4.26 0.00
CA GLU A 208 16.64 -3.04 -0.71
C GLU A 208 16.19 -2.99 -2.18
N SER A 209 15.73 -4.11 -2.77
CA SER A 209 15.30 -4.16 -4.16
C SER A 209 13.94 -3.50 -4.35
N ALA A 210 13.95 -2.20 -4.66
CA ALA A 210 12.76 -1.47 -5.06
C ALA A 210 12.08 -2.08 -6.31
N CYS A 211 12.86 -2.73 -7.19
CA CYS A 211 12.32 -3.44 -8.35
C CYS A 211 11.49 -4.66 -7.95
N ALA A 212 11.96 -5.47 -7.00
CA ALA A 212 11.21 -6.61 -6.45
C ALA A 212 9.91 -6.18 -5.79
N ALA A 213 9.97 -5.15 -4.92
CA ALA A 213 8.78 -4.61 -4.26
C ALA A 213 7.72 -4.10 -5.26
N ARG A 214 8.14 -3.38 -6.31
CA ARG A 214 7.23 -2.92 -7.38
C ARG A 214 6.64 -4.07 -8.18
N SER A 215 7.45 -5.06 -8.53
CA SER A 215 7.04 -6.21 -9.32
C SER A 215 6.01 -7.06 -8.57
N LEU A 216 6.20 -7.28 -7.26
CA LEU A 216 5.21 -7.92 -6.39
C LEU A 216 3.91 -7.12 -6.32
N ALA A 217 4.00 -5.80 -6.15
CA ALA A 217 2.83 -4.95 -6.13
C ALA A 217 2.04 -5.03 -7.45
N ARG A 218 2.72 -5.14 -8.59
CA ARG A 218 2.08 -5.32 -9.91
C ARG A 218 1.43 -6.70 -10.05
N LEU A 219 2.13 -7.78 -9.70
CA LEU A 219 1.53 -9.13 -9.72
C LEU A 219 0.27 -9.21 -8.85
N ARG A 220 0.32 -8.63 -7.65
CA ARG A 220 -0.87 -8.50 -6.80
C ARG A 220 -1.97 -7.70 -7.48
N ALA A 221 -1.67 -6.54 -8.03
CA ALA A 221 -2.66 -5.70 -8.72
C ALA A 221 -3.33 -6.40 -9.91
N GLU A 222 -2.60 -7.28 -10.61
CA GLU A 222 -3.09 -8.05 -11.74
C GLU A 222 -3.77 -9.37 -11.35
N GLY A 223 -3.91 -9.65 -10.05
CA GLY A 223 -4.52 -10.90 -9.57
C GLY A 223 -3.62 -12.13 -9.76
N LEU A 224 -2.36 -11.94 -10.14
CA LEU A 224 -1.33 -12.97 -10.32
C LEU A 224 -0.57 -13.24 -9.02
N HIS A 225 -1.30 -13.34 -7.92
CA HIS A 225 -0.78 -13.76 -6.62
C HIS A 225 -1.16 -15.22 -6.41
N HIS A 226 -0.25 -16.00 -5.82
CA HIS A 226 -0.57 -17.36 -5.43
C HIS A 226 -1.49 -17.32 -4.19
N PRO A 227 -2.52 -18.18 -4.07
CA PRO A 227 -3.14 -18.46 -2.77
C PRO A 227 -2.04 -18.90 -1.79
N ALA A 228 -2.16 -18.68 -0.48
CA ALA A 228 -1.08 -19.02 0.46
C ALA A 228 -0.55 -20.46 0.21
N PRO A 229 0.79 -20.67 0.11
CA PRO A 229 1.35 -21.99 -0.18
C PRO A 229 0.82 -23.04 0.78
N VAL A 230 0.52 -24.26 0.30
CA VAL A 230 -0.08 -25.33 1.13
C VAL A 230 0.72 -25.55 2.42
N ALA A 231 2.06 -25.54 2.36
CA ALA A 231 2.91 -25.68 3.54
C ALA A 231 2.73 -24.56 4.57
N VAL A 232 2.54 -23.31 4.11
CA VAL A 232 2.30 -22.13 4.96
C VAL A 232 0.93 -22.25 5.64
N VAL A 233 -0.07 -22.70 4.89
CA VAL A 233 -1.41 -22.98 5.42
C VAL A 233 -1.34 -24.12 6.44
N GLU A 234 -0.75 -25.26 6.10
CA GLU A 234 -0.64 -26.42 6.99
C GLU A 234 0.10 -26.09 8.30
N GLY A 235 1.22 -25.36 8.21
CA GLY A 235 1.97 -24.91 9.38
C GLY A 235 1.13 -23.99 10.28
N PHE A 236 0.39 -23.05 9.68
CA PHE A 236 -0.50 -22.17 10.42
C PHE A 236 -1.66 -22.93 11.06
N ILE A 237 -2.38 -23.75 10.30
CA ILE A 237 -3.55 -24.51 10.76
C ILE A 237 -3.18 -25.41 11.94
N SER A 238 -2.00 -26.04 11.91
CA SER A 238 -1.54 -26.94 12.96
C SER A 238 -1.33 -26.25 14.32
N GLY A 239 -1.02 -24.95 14.34
CA GLY A 239 -0.72 -24.18 15.57
C GLY A 239 -1.75 -23.12 15.94
N ALA A 240 -2.70 -22.79 15.05
CA ALA A 240 -3.58 -21.62 15.21
C ALA A 240 -4.43 -21.67 16.49
N ALA A 241 -5.03 -22.82 16.82
CA ALA A 241 -5.88 -22.95 18.01
C ALA A 241 -5.09 -22.77 19.31
N GLU A 242 -3.87 -23.32 19.37
CA GLU A 242 -2.96 -23.16 20.52
C GLU A 242 -2.52 -21.70 20.65
N ALA A 243 -2.11 -21.07 19.54
CA ALA A 243 -1.73 -19.67 19.52
C ALA A 243 -2.85 -18.76 20.06
N VAL A 244 -4.10 -18.97 19.64
CA VAL A 244 -5.25 -18.21 20.15
C VAL A 244 -5.45 -18.41 21.66
N SER A 245 -5.26 -19.64 22.16
CA SER A 245 -5.33 -19.93 23.59
C SER A 245 -4.25 -19.18 24.37
N HIS A 246 -3.04 -19.06 23.81
CA HIS A 246 -1.92 -18.34 24.42
C HIS A 246 -2.17 -16.83 24.43
N LEU A 247 -2.72 -16.27 23.35
CA LEU A 247 -3.08 -14.85 23.29
C LEU A 247 -3.97 -14.42 24.46
N HIS A 248 -5.00 -15.21 24.77
CA HIS A 248 -5.87 -14.89 25.90
C HIS A 248 -5.13 -14.91 27.23
N ARG A 249 -4.35 -15.96 27.50
CA ARG A 249 -3.70 -16.13 28.81
C ARG A 249 -2.56 -15.14 29.02
N ASP A 250 -1.76 -14.93 27.99
CA ASP A 250 -0.44 -14.31 28.12
C ASP A 250 -0.48 -12.83 27.70
N HIS A 251 -1.37 -12.45 26.80
CA HIS A 251 -1.39 -11.10 26.20
C HIS A 251 -2.66 -10.29 26.48
N ASP A 252 -3.79 -10.94 26.80
CA ASP A 252 -5.04 -10.27 27.15
C ASP A 252 -5.92 -11.03 28.16
N PRO A 253 -5.40 -11.29 29.39
CA PRO A 253 -6.12 -12.06 30.41
C PRO A 253 -7.39 -11.35 30.91
N TRP A 254 -7.49 -10.03 30.71
CA TRP A 254 -8.59 -9.20 31.19
C TRP A 254 -9.58 -8.78 30.11
N LEU A 255 -9.43 -9.29 28.87
CA LEU A 255 -10.32 -8.98 27.74
C LEU A 255 -10.43 -7.47 27.49
N ASN A 256 -9.28 -6.80 27.47
CA ASN A 256 -9.15 -5.37 27.25
C ASN A 256 -9.01 -5.03 25.76
N ARG A 257 -8.69 -6.01 24.91
CA ARG A 257 -8.62 -5.75 23.46
C ARG A 257 -10.00 -5.50 22.88
N PHE A 258 -10.05 -4.64 21.86
CA PHE A 258 -11.30 -4.27 21.21
C PHE A 258 -12.04 -5.51 20.70
N GLY A 259 -13.30 -5.66 21.14
CA GLY A 259 -14.18 -6.78 20.78
C GLY A 259 -13.88 -8.11 21.48
N ALA A 260 -12.77 -8.22 22.22
CA ALA A 260 -12.35 -9.45 22.89
C ALA A 260 -13.37 -9.97 23.91
N ARG A 261 -14.18 -9.10 24.52
CA ARG A 261 -15.25 -9.51 25.45
C ARG A 261 -16.37 -10.30 24.79
N GLU A 262 -16.62 -10.09 23.50
CA GLU A 262 -17.69 -10.77 22.78
C GLU A 262 -17.32 -12.21 22.46
N HIS A 263 -16.08 -12.46 22.01
CA HIS A 263 -15.64 -13.81 21.64
C HIS A 263 -14.79 -14.50 22.71
N GLN A 264 -14.25 -13.78 23.69
CA GLN A 264 -13.44 -14.31 24.81
C GLN A 264 -12.27 -15.19 24.38
N TYR A 265 -11.70 -14.93 23.19
CA TYR A 265 -10.73 -15.80 22.51
C TYR A 265 -11.17 -17.27 22.38
N ARG A 266 -12.48 -17.55 22.37
CA ARG A 266 -13.04 -18.88 22.16
C ARG A 266 -13.34 -19.09 20.69
N LEU A 267 -12.73 -20.11 20.10
CA LEU A 267 -13.10 -20.61 18.78
C LEU A 267 -14.37 -21.45 18.91
N LEU A 268 -15.31 -21.28 17.98
CA LEU A 268 -16.43 -22.20 17.83
C LEU A 268 -15.94 -23.53 17.20
N PRO A 269 -16.62 -24.66 17.46
CA PRO A 269 -16.24 -25.95 16.91
C PRO A 269 -16.06 -25.90 15.38
N PRO A 270 -15.06 -26.61 14.81
CA PRO A 270 -14.89 -26.68 13.36
C PRO A 270 -16.11 -27.26 12.66
N LEU A 271 -16.38 -26.78 11.43
CA LEU A 271 -17.42 -27.34 10.58
C LEU A 271 -17.04 -28.74 10.10
N ALA A 272 -18.02 -29.63 10.01
CA ALA A 272 -17.80 -30.90 9.34
C ALA A 272 -17.55 -30.65 7.84
N PRO A 273 -16.65 -31.40 7.16
CA PRO A 273 -16.41 -31.22 5.72
C PRO A 273 -17.69 -31.27 4.86
N ARG A 274 -18.61 -32.19 5.18
CA ARG A 274 -19.92 -32.29 4.51
C ARG A 274 -20.82 -31.08 4.73
N GLU A 275 -20.65 -30.38 5.85
CA GLU A 275 -21.39 -29.16 6.13
C GLU A 275 -20.88 -28.01 5.26
N LEU A 276 -19.56 -27.86 5.16
CA LEU A 276 -18.95 -26.91 4.24
C LEU A 276 -19.36 -27.19 2.79
N GLU A 277 -19.33 -28.45 2.34
CA GLU A 277 -19.79 -28.85 1.00
C GLU A 277 -21.25 -28.44 0.75
N ARG A 278 -22.14 -28.59 1.75
CA ARG A 278 -23.54 -28.14 1.64
C ARG A 278 -23.64 -26.61 1.55
N ILE A 279 -22.84 -25.88 2.32
CA ILE A 279 -22.79 -24.42 2.26
C ILE A 279 -22.34 -23.98 0.87
N GLU A 280 -21.24 -24.53 0.35
CA GLU A 280 -20.71 -24.23 -0.99
C GLU A 280 -21.73 -24.56 -2.09
N ALA A 281 -22.41 -25.70 -1.97
CA ALA A 281 -23.47 -26.08 -2.90
C ALA A 281 -24.65 -25.10 -2.85
N SER A 282 -25.04 -24.62 -1.65
CA SER A 282 -26.15 -23.69 -1.48
C SER A 282 -25.91 -22.31 -2.09
N CYS A 283 -24.66 -21.84 -2.09
CA CYS A 283 -24.29 -20.52 -2.62
C CYS A 283 -23.68 -20.58 -4.03
N GLY A 284 -23.42 -21.78 -4.55
CA GLY A 284 -22.82 -21.98 -5.87
C GLY A 284 -21.39 -21.45 -5.97
N ALA A 285 -20.66 -21.39 -4.85
CA ALA A 285 -19.30 -20.87 -4.78
C ALA A 285 -18.43 -21.76 -3.88
N ARG A 286 -17.18 -21.99 -4.30
CA ARG A 286 -16.20 -22.65 -3.43
C ARG A 286 -15.54 -21.62 -2.52
N ILE A 287 -15.43 -21.94 -1.24
CA ILE A 287 -14.72 -21.13 -0.26
C ILE A 287 -13.20 -21.27 -0.54
N PRO A 288 -12.42 -20.17 -0.45
CA PRO A 288 -10.97 -20.23 -0.60
C PRO A 288 -10.32 -21.28 0.31
N ALA A 289 -9.38 -22.05 -0.24
CA ALA A 289 -8.86 -23.28 0.38
C ALA A 289 -8.25 -23.07 1.77
N ASP A 290 -7.57 -21.94 1.98
CA ASP A 290 -6.94 -21.60 3.26
C ASP A 290 -7.99 -21.30 4.35
N TYR A 291 -9.06 -20.59 3.99
CA TYR A 291 -10.18 -20.36 4.90
C TYR A 291 -11.02 -21.63 5.11
N ALA A 292 -11.24 -22.44 4.08
CA ALA A 292 -11.90 -23.74 4.20
C ALA A 292 -11.14 -24.69 5.15
N ALA A 293 -9.80 -24.71 5.07
CA ALA A 293 -8.96 -25.47 5.99
C ALA A 293 -9.11 -24.97 7.43
N PHE A 294 -9.16 -23.65 7.64
CA PHE A 294 -9.41 -23.07 8.96
C PHE A 294 -10.78 -23.47 9.52
N LEU A 295 -11.85 -23.31 8.72
CA LEU A 295 -13.21 -23.62 9.12
C LEU A 295 -13.40 -25.08 9.55
N THR A 296 -12.71 -26.01 8.90
CA THR A 296 -12.87 -27.45 9.11
C THR A 296 -11.92 -28.06 10.13
N ARG A 297 -10.83 -27.36 10.47
CA ARG A 297 -9.76 -27.90 11.36
C ARG A 297 -9.46 -27.05 12.59
N VAL A 298 -9.74 -25.74 12.55
CA VAL A 298 -9.41 -24.80 13.65
C VAL A 298 -10.67 -24.31 14.34
N GLY A 299 -11.60 -23.72 13.59
CA GLY A 299 -12.86 -23.24 14.15
C GLY A 299 -13.75 -22.58 13.10
N SER A 300 -15.06 -22.66 13.32
CA SER A 300 -16.06 -22.14 12.37
C SER A 300 -16.34 -20.64 12.52
N ALA A 301 -16.08 -20.08 13.70
CA ALA A 301 -16.27 -18.67 14.04
C ALA A 301 -15.59 -18.37 15.40
N GLY A 302 -15.86 -17.19 15.98
CA GLY A 302 -15.50 -16.87 17.36
C GLY A 302 -14.20 -16.07 17.43
N ALA A 303 -13.16 -16.61 18.06
CA ALA A 303 -11.90 -15.89 18.23
C ALA A 303 -11.35 -15.35 16.89
N GLY A 304 -10.89 -14.11 16.92
CA GLY A 304 -10.37 -13.41 15.76
C GLY A 304 -10.11 -11.94 16.09
N PRO A 305 -9.64 -11.13 15.13
CA PRO A 305 -9.49 -9.71 15.35
C PRO A 305 -10.85 -9.05 15.59
N TYR A 306 -10.82 -7.95 16.34
CA TYR A 306 -11.99 -7.10 16.62
C TYR A 306 -13.12 -7.87 17.34
N PHE A 307 -14.34 -7.84 16.81
CA PHE A 307 -15.48 -8.60 17.34
C PHE A 307 -15.39 -10.11 17.07
N GLY A 308 -14.29 -10.58 16.50
CA GLY A 308 -14.07 -11.98 16.19
C GLY A 308 -14.60 -12.37 14.83
N LEU A 309 -14.36 -13.63 14.50
CA LEU A 309 -14.72 -14.24 13.23
C LEU A 309 -16.22 -14.51 13.21
N LEU A 310 -16.91 -13.99 12.20
CA LEU A 310 -18.35 -14.12 12.04
C LEU A 310 -18.71 -15.53 11.50
N PRO A 311 -19.82 -16.14 11.96
CA PRO A 311 -20.26 -17.44 11.44
C PRO A 311 -20.59 -17.37 9.95
N LEU A 312 -20.09 -18.33 9.17
CA LEU A 312 -20.28 -18.40 7.71
C LEU A 312 -21.75 -18.56 7.32
N ASP A 313 -22.53 -19.28 8.12
CA ASP A 313 -23.96 -19.52 7.96
C ASP A 313 -24.84 -18.43 8.61
N GLY A 314 -24.22 -17.33 9.06
CA GLY A 314 -24.91 -16.19 9.64
C GLY A 314 -25.82 -15.47 8.63
N PRO A 315 -26.93 -14.84 9.08
CA PRO A 315 -27.82 -14.07 8.19
C PRO A 315 -27.05 -13.03 7.36
N GLY A 316 -27.34 -12.95 6.05
CA GLY A 316 -26.72 -11.99 5.13
C GLY A 316 -25.28 -12.34 4.67
N GLN A 317 -24.67 -13.40 5.18
CA GLN A 317 -23.29 -13.78 4.79
C GLN A 317 -23.22 -14.31 3.36
N LEU A 318 -24.05 -15.30 3.04
CA LEU A 318 -24.03 -16.00 1.75
C LEU A 318 -24.81 -15.26 0.65
N GLU A 319 -25.70 -14.33 1.02
CA GLU A 319 -26.58 -13.58 0.10
C GLU A 319 -25.80 -12.67 -0.87
N SER A 320 -24.55 -12.31 -0.56
CA SER A 320 -23.70 -11.53 -1.46
C SER A 320 -23.03 -12.35 -2.56
N LEU A 321 -23.09 -13.68 -2.51
CA LEU A 321 -22.39 -14.56 -3.46
C LEU A 321 -23.09 -14.67 -4.82
N THR A 322 -23.84 -13.63 -5.20
CA THR A 322 -24.66 -13.50 -6.41
C THR A 322 -23.87 -13.17 -7.67
N GLY A 323 -22.58 -12.87 -7.56
CA GLY A 323 -21.70 -12.57 -8.69
C GLY A 323 -20.25 -12.37 -8.27
N ASP A 324 -19.41 -12.01 -9.24
CA ASP A 324 -17.98 -11.79 -9.00
C ASP A 324 -17.75 -10.42 -8.37
N PHE A 325 -16.76 -10.37 -7.45
CA PHE A 325 -16.33 -9.16 -6.80
C PHE A 325 -15.85 -8.13 -7.84
N PRO A 326 -16.42 -6.91 -7.85
CA PRO A 326 -16.27 -5.99 -8.97
C PRO A 326 -14.96 -5.19 -8.94
N HIS A 327 -14.07 -5.41 -7.96
CA HIS A 327 -12.90 -4.58 -7.75
C HIS A 327 -11.60 -5.39 -7.84
N GLU A 328 -10.75 -5.03 -8.80
CA GLU A 328 -9.39 -5.57 -8.93
C GLU A 328 -8.35 -4.73 -8.17
N ARG A 329 -8.64 -3.44 -7.97
CA ARG A 329 -7.84 -2.46 -7.23
C ARG A 329 -8.67 -1.77 -6.16
N ALA A 330 -8.01 -1.04 -5.26
CA ALA A 330 -8.67 -0.21 -4.25
C ALA A 330 -9.78 0.66 -4.88
N TYR A 331 -11.01 0.45 -4.43
CA TYR A 331 -12.16 1.25 -4.83
C TYR A 331 -12.29 2.43 -3.88
N ARG A 332 -12.07 3.65 -4.37
CA ARG A 332 -12.11 4.89 -3.58
C ARG A 332 -13.06 5.90 -4.23
N PRO A 333 -14.34 5.92 -3.87
CA PRO A 333 -15.31 6.84 -4.44
C PRO A 333 -15.07 8.28 -3.94
N ASP A 334 -15.25 9.27 -4.81
CA ASP A 334 -15.28 10.68 -4.40
C ASP A 334 -16.68 11.05 -3.90
N VAL A 335 -16.95 10.75 -2.64
CA VAL A 335 -18.27 10.91 -2.02
C VAL A 335 -18.76 12.37 -2.06
N ARG A 336 -17.85 13.35 -2.11
CA ARG A 336 -18.20 14.78 -2.18
C ARG A 336 -18.78 15.18 -3.53
N ALA A 337 -18.36 14.49 -4.60
CA ALA A 337 -18.85 14.72 -5.95
C ALA A 337 -20.14 13.93 -6.26
N MET A 338 -20.52 12.96 -5.42
CA MET A 338 -21.66 12.08 -5.67
C MET A 338 -23.02 12.74 -5.42
N SER A 339 -24.00 12.41 -6.24
CA SER A 339 -25.42 12.67 -6.00
C SER A 339 -25.97 11.84 -4.84
N ALA A 340 -27.16 12.20 -4.33
CA ALA A 340 -27.83 11.43 -3.29
C ALA A 340 -28.12 9.98 -3.74
N ARG A 341 -28.49 9.78 -5.02
CA ARG A 341 -28.74 8.45 -5.58
C ARG A 341 -27.47 7.60 -5.63
N GLU A 342 -26.35 8.20 -6.02
CA GLU A 342 -25.05 7.51 -6.06
C GLU A 342 -24.57 7.14 -4.65
N ARG A 343 -24.81 7.98 -3.64
CA ARG A 343 -24.52 7.64 -2.24
C ARG A 343 -25.33 6.44 -1.74
N VAL A 344 -26.61 6.33 -2.13
CA VAL A 344 -27.40 5.13 -1.80
C VAL A 344 -26.81 3.90 -2.49
N ALA A 345 -26.43 4.01 -3.77
CA ALA A 345 -25.81 2.91 -4.51
C ALA A 345 -24.43 2.52 -3.94
N LEU A 346 -23.69 3.46 -3.34
CA LEU A 346 -22.40 3.18 -2.72
C LEU A 346 -22.51 2.12 -1.61
N HIS A 347 -23.57 2.17 -0.80
CA HIS A 347 -23.79 1.25 0.32
C HIS A 347 -24.54 -0.04 -0.09
N ALA A 348 -24.92 -0.16 -1.36
CA ALA A 348 -25.55 -1.38 -1.86
C ALA A 348 -24.60 -2.59 -1.81
N ASP A 349 -25.18 -3.79 -1.71
CA ASP A 349 -24.42 -5.04 -1.67
C ASP A 349 -23.70 -5.32 -2.99
N ASP A 350 -24.12 -4.71 -4.11
CA ASP A 350 -23.45 -4.83 -5.41
C ASP A 350 -21.97 -4.44 -5.38
N ALA A 351 -21.58 -3.48 -4.53
CA ALA A 351 -20.18 -3.07 -4.39
C ALA A 351 -19.32 -4.10 -3.64
N VAL A 352 -19.95 -5.02 -2.89
CA VAL A 352 -19.27 -6.07 -2.12
C VAL A 352 -19.75 -7.48 -2.49
N ARG A 353 -20.43 -7.63 -3.63
CA ARG A 353 -20.85 -8.95 -4.12
C ARG A 353 -19.64 -9.87 -4.31
N GLY A 354 -19.84 -11.17 -4.18
CA GLY A 354 -18.76 -12.15 -4.25
C GLY A 354 -17.86 -12.18 -3.01
N THR A 355 -18.23 -11.52 -1.91
CA THR A 355 -17.47 -11.50 -0.66
C THR A 355 -18.26 -11.99 0.54
N ILE A 356 -17.59 -12.58 1.53
CA ILE A 356 -18.14 -12.87 2.85
C ILE A 356 -17.51 -11.94 3.89
N ALA A 357 -18.23 -11.58 4.94
CA ALA A 357 -17.68 -10.75 6.02
C ALA A 357 -17.00 -11.63 7.07
N LEU A 358 -15.70 -11.44 7.25
CA LEU A 358 -14.89 -12.15 8.24
C LEU A 358 -15.08 -11.57 9.64
N ALA A 359 -14.96 -10.25 9.80
CA ALA A 359 -15.01 -9.59 11.10
C ALA A 359 -15.54 -8.16 10.98
N HIS A 360 -16.28 -7.72 11.99
CA HIS A 360 -16.67 -6.31 12.16
C HIS A 360 -15.57 -5.58 12.94
N MET A 361 -15.06 -4.46 12.40
CA MET A 361 -13.92 -3.73 12.96
C MET A 361 -14.33 -2.50 13.79
N GLY A 362 -15.63 -2.33 14.05
CA GLY A 362 -16.21 -1.09 14.62
C GLY A 362 -16.47 -0.02 13.56
N CYS A 363 -17.20 1.04 13.92
CA CYS A 363 -17.62 2.14 13.03
C CYS A 363 -18.33 1.72 11.72
N GLY A 364 -18.80 0.47 11.64
CA GLY A 364 -19.44 -0.08 10.43
C GLY A 364 -18.44 -0.63 9.41
N TYR A 365 -17.16 -0.75 9.78
CA TYR A 365 -16.13 -1.30 8.91
C TYR A 365 -16.10 -2.82 8.99
N PHE A 366 -15.79 -3.47 7.86
CA PHE A 366 -15.69 -4.93 7.80
C PHE A 366 -14.40 -5.39 7.14
N ALA A 367 -13.78 -6.42 7.69
CA ALA A 367 -12.87 -7.26 6.92
C ALA A 367 -13.72 -8.24 6.11
N VAL A 368 -13.51 -8.30 4.80
CA VAL A 368 -14.25 -9.16 3.88
C VAL A 368 -13.29 -10.06 3.11
N LEU A 369 -13.62 -11.34 2.99
CA LEU A 369 -12.91 -12.29 2.14
C LEU A 369 -13.57 -12.32 0.77
N VAL A 370 -12.78 -12.13 -0.28
CA VAL A 370 -13.25 -12.31 -1.65
C VAL A 370 -13.34 -13.80 -1.94
N VAL A 371 -14.53 -14.28 -2.29
CA VAL A 371 -14.82 -15.68 -2.62
C VAL A 371 -14.95 -15.86 -4.13
N ARG A 372 -15.53 -14.88 -4.83
CA ARG A 372 -15.77 -14.94 -6.27
C ARG A 372 -15.10 -13.79 -7.02
N GLY A 373 -14.58 -14.08 -8.22
CA GLY A 373 -13.92 -13.12 -9.11
C GLY A 373 -12.39 -13.19 -9.09
N PRO A 374 -11.71 -12.30 -9.83
CA PRO A 374 -10.26 -12.37 -10.06
C PRO A 374 -9.40 -12.27 -8.78
N ARG A 375 -9.97 -11.71 -7.72
CA ARG A 375 -9.31 -11.49 -6.42
C ARG A 375 -9.69 -12.53 -5.36
N ALA A 376 -10.35 -13.63 -5.75
CA ALA A 376 -10.75 -14.69 -4.83
C ALA A 376 -9.57 -15.21 -3.99
N GLY A 377 -9.78 -15.36 -2.68
CA GLY A 377 -8.76 -15.69 -1.69
C GLY A 377 -8.20 -14.48 -0.93
N SER A 378 -8.25 -13.27 -1.50
CA SER A 378 -7.72 -12.09 -0.83
C SER A 378 -8.69 -11.47 0.19
N VAL A 379 -8.15 -10.78 1.19
CA VAL A 379 -8.91 -10.08 2.24
C VAL A 379 -8.84 -8.56 2.04
N TRP A 380 -10.01 -7.94 2.06
CA TRP A 380 -10.20 -6.50 1.85
C TRP A 380 -10.87 -5.87 3.07
N ALA A 381 -10.73 -4.55 3.21
CA ALA A 381 -11.45 -3.76 4.19
C ALA A 381 -12.55 -2.96 3.48
N ASP A 382 -13.81 -3.22 3.85
CA ASP A 382 -14.94 -2.37 3.53
C ASP A 382 -14.98 -1.20 4.53
N LEU A 383 -14.59 -0.03 4.06
CA LEU A 383 -14.46 1.22 4.80
C LEU A 383 -15.44 2.28 4.25
N ARG A 384 -16.48 1.86 3.54
CA ARG A 384 -17.47 2.78 2.96
C ARG A 384 -18.17 3.64 4.01
N ALA A 385 -18.33 3.14 5.23
CA ALA A 385 -18.88 3.91 6.37
C ALA A 385 -18.02 5.12 6.81
N ALA A 386 -16.80 5.25 6.28
CA ALA A 386 -15.91 6.40 6.47
C ALA A 386 -15.59 7.12 5.15
N ASP A 387 -16.33 6.86 4.08
CA ASP A 387 -16.06 7.40 2.73
C ASP A 387 -14.66 7.02 2.18
N LEU A 388 -14.05 5.95 2.70
CA LEU A 388 -12.74 5.46 2.27
C LEU A 388 -12.82 4.33 1.24
N GLY A 389 -14.04 3.87 0.93
CA GLY A 389 -14.32 2.85 -0.07
C GLY A 389 -13.92 1.45 0.37
N ILE A 390 -13.44 0.62 -0.55
CA ILE A 390 -13.10 -0.80 -0.31
C ILE A 390 -11.65 -1.01 -0.76
N VAL A 391 -10.78 -1.41 0.17
CA VAL A 391 -9.33 -1.46 -0.07
C VAL A 391 -8.74 -2.84 0.22
N PRO A 392 -7.79 -3.34 -0.60
CA PRO A 392 -7.13 -4.61 -0.31
C PRO A 392 -6.27 -4.49 0.94
N THR A 393 -6.20 -5.55 1.74
CA THR A 393 -5.38 -5.58 2.97
C THR A 393 -4.39 -6.72 3.01
N HIS A 394 -4.81 -7.94 2.66
CA HIS A 394 -3.97 -9.13 2.70
C HIS A 394 -4.28 -10.02 1.49
N ASP A 395 -3.29 -10.79 1.06
CA ASP A 395 -3.42 -11.66 -0.11
C ASP A 395 -4.14 -12.99 0.21
N SER A 396 -4.31 -13.34 1.48
CA SER A 396 -4.96 -14.57 1.92
C SER A 396 -5.65 -14.42 3.28
N PHE A 397 -6.60 -15.31 3.59
CA PHE A 397 -7.18 -15.41 4.92
C PHE A 397 -6.09 -15.78 5.95
N THR A 398 -5.21 -16.73 5.63
CA THR A 398 -4.11 -17.12 6.50
C THR A 398 -3.20 -15.95 6.86
N ALA A 399 -2.81 -15.11 5.89
CA ALA A 399 -1.98 -13.95 6.15
C ALA A 399 -2.70 -12.94 7.05
N TRP A 400 -3.98 -12.68 6.79
CA TRP A 400 -4.80 -11.78 7.60
C TRP A 400 -4.93 -12.24 9.05
N TYR A 401 -5.30 -13.51 9.26
CA TYR A 401 -5.50 -14.04 10.61
C TYR A 401 -4.19 -14.18 11.38
N ARG A 402 -3.11 -14.58 10.71
CA ARG A 402 -1.77 -14.64 11.30
C ARG A 402 -1.29 -13.25 11.74
N GLY A 403 -1.47 -12.24 10.90
CA GLY A 403 -1.07 -10.86 11.24
C GLY A 403 -1.76 -10.35 12.50
N TRP A 404 -3.00 -10.77 12.76
CA TRP A 404 -3.68 -10.49 14.03
C TRP A 404 -3.01 -11.19 15.23
N ILE A 405 -2.70 -12.49 15.10
CA ILE A 405 -2.00 -13.23 16.16
C ILE A 405 -0.65 -12.58 16.47
N GLU A 406 0.13 -12.29 15.44
CA GLU A 406 1.46 -11.69 15.58
C GLU A 406 1.41 -10.32 16.24
N ALA A 407 0.50 -9.45 15.81
CA ALA A 407 0.32 -8.13 16.41
C ALA A 407 -0.03 -8.23 17.91
N LEU A 408 -0.98 -9.09 18.27
CA LEU A 408 -1.37 -9.25 19.68
C LEU A 408 -0.26 -9.87 20.54
N SER A 409 0.50 -10.83 20.00
CA SER A 409 1.66 -11.40 20.69
C SER A 409 2.75 -10.35 20.96
N GLN A 410 2.81 -9.29 20.16
CA GLN A 410 3.71 -8.14 20.36
C GLN A 410 3.11 -7.06 21.27
N GLY A 411 1.88 -7.24 21.74
CA GLY A 411 1.16 -6.26 22.56
C GLY A 411 0.48 -5.15 21.75
N GLU A 412 0.56 -5.20 20.43
CA GLU A 412 -0.03 -4.22 19.51
C GLU A 412 -1.51 -4.54 19.24
N PRO A 413 -2.37 -3.53 18.97
CA PRO A 413 -3.76 -3.78 18.59
C PRO A 413 -3.84 -4.35 17.16
N ALA A 414 -4.97 -5.00 16.84
CA ALA A 414 -5.26 -5.42 15.47
C ALA A 414 -5.29 -4.19 14.53
N PRO A 415 -4.51 -4.18 13.44
CA PRO A 415 -4.35 -3.00 12.60
C PRO A 415 -5.59 -2.73 11.74
N ILE A 416 -6.15 -1.51 11.85
CA ILE A 416 -7.24 -1.05 10.98
C ILE A 416 -6.67 -0.13 9.90
N PRO A 417 -6.99 -0.35 8.61
CA PRO A 417 -6.49 0.46 7.49
C PRO A 417 -7.24 1.79 7.34
N VAL A 418 -7.45 2.51 8.45
CA VAL A 418 -8.15 3.80 8.51
C VAL A 418 -7.24 4.83 9.16
N ASP A 419 -7.07 5.97 8.50
CA ASP A 419 -6.46 7.14 9.11
C ASP A 419 -7.35 7.64 10.27
N PRO A 420 -6.85 7.71 11.51
CA PRO A 420 -7.62 8.21 12.66
C PRO A 420 -8.27 9.58 12.43
N GLN A 421 -7.69 10.42 11.58
CA GLN A 421 -8.22 11.74 11.25
C GLN A 421 -9.43 11.71 10.30
N ARG A 422 -9.70 10.57 9.67
CA ARG A 422 -10.80 10.37 8.69
C ARG A 422 -11.92 9.46 9.21
N CYS A 423 -11.95 9.15 10.51
CA CYS A 423 -12.92 8.23 11.12
C CYS A 423 -14.32 8.88 11.33
N SER A 424 -15.37 8.06 11.43
CA SER A 424 -16.77 8.52 11.58
C SER A 424 -17.08 9.21 12.91
N ALA A 425 -16.38 8.91 14.01
CA ALA A 425 -16.65 9.56 15.30
C ALA A 425 -16.25 11.05 15.37
N PRO A 426 -15.09 11.49 14.83
CA PRO A 426 -14.82 12.91 14.58
C PRO A 426 -15.94 13.64 13.87
N ALA A 427 -16.51 13.05 12.82
CA ALA A 427 -17.57 13.66 12.05
C ALA A 427 -18.85 13.81 12.90
N ALA A 428 -19.23 12.78 13.66
CA ALA A 428 -20.38 12.83 14.56
C ALA A 428 -20.21 13.91 15.64
N LEU A 429 -19.04 13.99 16.29
CA LEU A 429 -18.73 15.02 17.28
C LEU A 429 -18.71 16.42 16.66
N SER A 430 -18.12 16.57 15.47
CA SER A 430 -18.08 17.84 14.75
C SER A 430 -19.48 18.34 14.37
N GLY A 431 -20.35 17.43 13.91
CA GLY A 431 -21.76 17.74 13.61
C GLY A 431 -22.54 18.17 14.85
N TYR A 432 -22.34 17.49 15.98
CA TYR A 432 -22.91 17.88 17.26
C TYR A 432 -22.43 19.27 17.69
N LEU A 433 -21.12 19.52 17.69
CA LEU A 433 -20.54 20.81 18.09
C LEU A 433 -21.05 21.95 17.21
N THR A 434 -21.11 21.73 15.89
CA THR A 434 -21.67 22.70 14.94
C THR A 434 -23.13 23.04 15.27
N SER A 435 -23.93 22.03 15.59
CA SER A 435 -25.34 22.22 15.96
C SER A 435 -25.48 22.94 17.30
N TRP A 436 -24.63 22.62 18.27
CA TRP A 436 -24.57 23.24 19.60
C TRP A 436 -24.17 24.72 19.53
N GLU A 437 -23.19 25.06 18.68
CA GLU A 437 -22.76 26.43 18.41
C GLU A 437 -23.88 27.26 17.76
N ARG A 438 -24.52 26.71 16.71
CA ARG A 438 -25.65 27.37 16.01
C ARG A 438 -26.82 27.64 16.95
N ALA A 439 -27.18 26.69 17.80
CA ALA A 439 -28.25 26.85 18.79
C ALA A 439 -27.97 27.98 19.80
N ARG A 440 -26.73 28.43 19.90
CA ARG A 440 -26.28 29.51 20.80
C ARG A 440 -25.86 30.78 20.05
N GLY A 441 -26.17 30.87 18.76
CA GLY A 441 -25.82 32.04 17.93
C GLY A 441 -24.33 32.20 17.68
N LEU A 442 -23.52 31.16 17.88
CA LEU A 442 -22.09 31.16 17.60
C LEU A 442 -21.83 30.78 16.14
N SER A 443 -20.76 31.33 15.57
CA SER A 443 -20.28 30.89 14.25
C SER A 443 -19.64 29.49 14.38
N PRO A 444 -19.95 28.54 13.48
CA PRO A 444 -19.35 27.21 13.54
C PRO A 444 -17.82 27.23 13.57
N GLY A 445 -17.21 26.43 14.44
CA GLY A 445 -15.76 26.30 14.57
C GLY A 445 -15.09 27.45 15.34
N THR A 446 -15.85 28.23 16.12
CA THR A 446 -15.31 29.34 16.92
C THR A 446 -15.32 29.04 18.44
N ALA A 447 -15.78 27.85 18.84
CA ALA A 447 -15.70 27.39 20.22
C ALA A 447 -14.24 27.19 20.67
N ASP A 448 -13.87 27.91 21.73
CA ASP A 448 -12.65 27.63 22.48
C ASP A 448 -12.76 26.32 23.29
N GLU A 449 -11.66 25.89 23.91
CA GLU A 449 -11.63 24.64 24.68
C GLU A 449 -12.68 24.61 25.81
N ALA A 450 -12.94 25.74 26.47
CA ALA A 450 -13.92 25.82 27.54
C ALA A 450 -15.36 25.60 27.03
N ARG A 451 -15.69 26.17 25.86
CA ARG A 451 -16.97 25.98 25.18
C ARG A 451 -17.12 24.56 24.65
N VAL A 452 -16.08 23.98 24.05
CA VAL A 452 -16.09 22.57 23.62
C VAL A 452 -16.33 21.66 24.82
N ARG A 453 -15.59 21.87 25.92
CA ARG A 453 -15.79 21.11 27.17
C ARG A 453 -17.23 21.20 27.68
N ARG A 454 -17.79 22.42 27.71
CA ARG A 454 -19.19 22.61 28.11
C ARG A 454 -20.14 21.87 27.18
N ALA A 455 -19.98 22.02 25.86
CA ALA A 455 -20.82 21.39 24.85
C ALA A 455 -20.84 19.87 24.99
N LEU A 456 -19.66 19.25 25.16
CA LEU A 456 -19.51 17.81 25.33
C LEU A 456 -20.11 17.33 26.66
N SER A 457 -19.98 18.10 27.74
CA SER A 457 -20.56 17.76 29.05
C SER A 457 -22.10 17.76 29.09
N GLU A 458 -22.73 18.51 28.18
CA GLU A 458 -24.19 18.62 28.03
C GLU A 458 -24.79 17.44 27.23
N ILE A 459 -23.98 16.59 26.60
CA ILE A 459 -24.49 15.43 25.86
C ILE A 459 -25.17 14.45 26.85
N PRO A 460 -26.42 14.02 26.62
CA PRO A 460 -27.07 13.04 27.49
C PRO A 460 -26.39 11.66 27.40
N GLU A 461 -26.71 10.78 28.34
CA GLU A 461 -26.31 9.37 28.23
C GLU A 461 -26.85 8.77 26.92
N GLY A 462 -26.00 8.05 26.19
CA GLY A 462 -26.29 7.55 24.85
C GLY A 462 -26.47 8.61 23.76
N GLY A 463 -26.16 9.88 24.03
CA GLY A 463 -26.34 10.97 23.06
C GLY A 463 -25.36 10.96 21.89
N ILE A 464 -24.21 10.30 22.03
CA ILE A 464 -23.28 10.04 20.92
C ILE A 464 -23.64 8.68 20.32
N ALA A 465 -24.35 8.69 19.20
CA ALA A 465 -24.70 7.49 18.45
C ALA A 465 -23.95 7.45 17.12
N ILE A 466 -23.00 6.53 16.99
CA ILE A 466 -22.46 6.16 15.68
C ILE A 466 -23.47 5.19 15.07
N GLN A 467 -24.03 5.53 13.92
CA GLN A 467 -25.10 4.75 13.30
C GLN A 467 -24.60 4.02 12.06
N ALA A 468 -25.07 2.79 11.87
CA ALA A 468 -24.89 2.08 10.62
C ALA A 468 -25.84 2.63 9.55
N GLU A 469 -25.32 2.75 8.33
CA GLU A 469 -26.16 2.77 7.14
C GLU A 469 -26.79 1.39 6.92
N ALA A 470 -27.94 1.37 6.22
CA ALA A 470 -28.59 0.13 5.85
C ALA A 470 -27.63 -0.75 5.04
N SER A 471 -27.38 -1.96 5.51
CA SER A 471 -26.53 -2.94 4.83
C SER A 471 -26.99 -4.34 5.17
N ARG A 472 -26.41 -5.36 4.52
CA ARG A 472 -26.61 -6.75 4.96
C ARG A 472 -26.12 -7.04 6.38
N TYR A 473 -25.23 -6.22 6.92
CA TYR A 473 -24.67 -6.42 8.26
C TYR A 473 -25.51 -5.80 9.37
N PHE A 474 -26.19 -4.69 9.09
CA PHE A 474 -26.91 -3.86 10.06
C PHE A 474 -28.20 -3.28 9.48
N ASP A 475 -29.20 -3.11 10.34
CA ASP A 475 -30.38 -2.30 10.01
C ASP A 475 -30.01 -0.81 9.99
N ALA A 476 -30.71 -0.03 9.17
CA ALA A 476 -30.51 1.41 9.11
C ALA A 476 -30.70 2.04 10.50
N GLY A 477 -29.70 2.78 10.98
CA GLY A 477 -29.76 3.45 12.27
C GLY A 477 -29.37 2.59 13.48
N ASP A 478 -29.00 1.32 13.27
CA ASP A 478 -28.43 0.48 14.33
C ASP A 478 -27.21 1.19 14.95
N PRO A 479 -27.10 1.23 16.29
CA PRO A 479 -25.93 1.80 16.93
C PRO A 479 -24.72 0.88 16.71
N VAL A 480 -23.58 1.45 16.39
CA VAL A 480 -22.34 0.72 16.12
C VAL A 480 -21.25 1.16 17.08
N SER A 481 -20.51 0.20 17.62
CA SER A 481 -19.40 0.50 18.52
C SER A 481 -18.27 1.22 17.76
N PRO A 482 -17.62 2.23 18.38
CA PRO A 482 -16.48 2.90 17.77
C PRO A 482 -15.34 1.91 17.53
N CYS A 483 -14.67 2.01 16.38
CA CYS A 483 -13.47 1.23 16.11
C CYS A 483 -12.32 1.65 17.06
N PRO A 484 -11.26 0.83 17.22
CA PRO A 484 -10.07 1.13 18.03
C PRO A 484 -9.53 2.55 17.89
N GLY A 485 -9.40 3.07 16.66
CA GLY A 485 -8.91 4.44 16.44
C GLY A 485 -9.86 5.51 16.98
N CYS A 486 -11.16 5.31 16.80
CA CYS A 486 -12.19 6.18 17.35
C CYS A 486 -12.32 6.01 18.89
N GLN A 487 -12.06 4.82 19.46
CA GLN A 487 -12.02 4.60 20.91
C GLN A 487 -10.88 5.37 21.59
N HIS A 488 -9.67 5.30 21.03
CA HIS A 488 -8.52 6.02 21.56
C HIS A 488 -8.77 7.53 21.69
N MET A 489 -9.50 8.09 20.72
CA MET A 489 -9.93 9.49 20.76
C MET A 489 -10.90 9.77 21.90
N PHE A 490 -11.90 8.90 22.10
CA PHE A 490 -12.84 9.04 23.21
C PHE A 490 -12.15 8.91 24.57
N GLU A 491 -11.20 7.97 24.71
CA GLU A 491 -10.37 7.81 25.91
C GLU A 491 -9.64 9.11 26.25
N HIS A 492 -9.06 9.79 25.27
CA HIS A 492 -8.45 11.10 25.47
C HIS A 492 -9.44 12.14 26.02
N PHE A 493 -10.67 12.19 25.49
CA PHE A 493 -11.72 13.07 26.02
C PHE A 493 -12.18 12.68 27.43
N PHE A 494 -12.21 11.39 27.75
CA PHE A 494 -12.52 10.89 29.09
C PHE A 494 -11.44 11.29 30.09
N HIS A 495 -10.16 11.11 29.74
CA HIS A 495 -9.03 11.53 30.58
C HIS A 495 -9.04 13.03 30.85
N LYS A 496 -9.46 13.83 29.87
CA LYS A 496 -9.63 15.27 30.03
C LYS A 496 -10.91 15.66 30.76
N ALA A 497 -11.75 14.72 31.21
CA ALA A 497 -13.07 14.98 31.81
C ALA A 497 -13.96 15.87 30.92
N MET A 498 -13.85 15.72 29.61
CA MET A 498 -14.71 16.40 28.63
C MET A 498 -15.93 15.54 28.26
N LEU A 499 -15.78 14.21 28.31
CA LEU A 499 -16.84 13.24 28.09
C LEU A 499 -16.85 12.18 29.21
N ARG A 500 -17.98 11.49 29.36
CA ARG A 500 -18.20 10.32 30.21
C ARG A 500 -18.51 9.12 29.31
N PRO A 501 -18.02 7.91 29.63
CA PRO A 501 -18.30 6.71 28.83
C PRO A 501 -19.79 6.47 28.55
N ALA A 502 -20.67 6.73 29.52
CA ALA A 502 -22.12 6.57 29.39
C ALA A 502 -22.76 7.46 28.30
N GLN A 503 -22.07 8.51 27.82
CA GLN A 503 -22.58 9.36 26.74
C GLN A 503 -22.46 8.69 25.36
N ILE A 504 -21.65 7.64 25.23
CA ILE A 504 -21.55 6.86 23.99
C ILE A 504 -22.58 5.76 24.01
N ARG A 505 -23.46 5.76 23.01
CA ARG A 505 -24.46 4.70 22.86
C ARG A 505 -23.75 3.37 22.55
N PRO A 506 -24.00 2.30 23.33
CA PRO A 506 -23.42 1.00 23.04
C PRO A 506 -23.86 0.50 21.68
N GLY A 507 -22.91 -0.05 20.91
CA GLY A 507 -23.22 -0.68 19.65
C GLY A 507 -23.91 -2.04 19.84
N VAL A 508 -24.65 -2.44 18.82
CA VAL A 508 -25.15 -3.82 18.70
C VAL A 508 -24.22 -4.63 17.80
N PRO A 509 -24.09 -5.96 18.01
CA PRO A 509 -23.33 -6.81 17.09
C PRO A 509 -24.02 -6.89 15.72
N PRO A 510 -23.25 -7.20 14.64
CA PRO A 510 -23.82 -7.38 13.30
C PRO A 510 -24.78 -8.57 13.26
N ARG A 511 -25.70 -8.58 12.29
CA ARG A 511 -26.74 -9.63 12.14
C ARG A 511 -26.17 -11.06 12.20
N ALA A 512 -25.04 -11.30 11.55
CA ALA A 512 -24.35 -12.60 11.56
C ALA A 512 -23.92 -13.06 12.97
N ALA A 513 -23.58 -12.13 13.86
CA ALA A 513 -23.18 -12.41 15.24
C ALA A 513 -24.37 -12.46 16.23
N ARG A 514 -25.57 -12.00 15.85
CA ARG A 514 -26.75 -12.01 16.73
C ARG A 514 -27.30 -13.42 16.99
N ARG A 515 -27.01 -14.40 16.12
CA ARG A 515 -27.44 -15.80 16.28
C ARG A 515 -26.50 -16.65 17.14
N SER A 516 -25.30 -16.17 17.44
CA SER A 516 -24.21 -16.96 18.03
C SER A 516 -23.87 -16.58 19.47
N ARG A 517 -24.83 -16.08 20.25
CA ARG A 517 -24.64 -16.05 21.71
C ARG A 517 -24.74 -17.49 22.21
N PRO A 518 -23.68 -18.07 22.80
CA PRO A 518 -23.89 -19.24 23.65
C PRO A 518 -24.91 -18.82 24.70
N GLU A 519 -25.90 -19.66 24.98
CA GLU A 519 -26.73 -19.47 26.17
C GLU A 519 -25.78 -19.29 27.37
N ALA A 520 -26.01 -18.21 28.13
CA ALA A 520 -25.11 -17.70 29.17
C ALA A 520 -24.87 -18.70 30.30
#